data_AF-A0A7N2R0S1-F1
#
_entry.id   AF-A0A7N2R0S1-F1
#
_cell.length_a   1.000
_cell.length_b   1.000
_cell.length_c   1.000
_cell.angle_alpha   90.00
_cell.angle_beta   90.00
_cell.angle_gamma   90.00
#
_symmetry.space_group_name_H-M   'P 1'
#
loop_
_entity.id
_entity.type
_entity.pdbx_description
1 polymer ?
#
loop_
_entity_poly.entity_id
_entity_poly.type
_entity_poly.pdbx_seq_one_letter_code
_entity_poly.pdbx_strand_id
1 'polypeptide(L)'
;MDISTPSVSLYYGNHKHQAGTIDEKGNDMVNFCPAQDFLPRIQTIKVMLQEITRGIKGAMVEDNKFCLSVHFRCVNDEDNVGVLKEKVESAMKSYKDFRISEGKEVMEIRPNINWDKGLALRYLLGSLGFENSSEILPIYIGDDKTDEDAFKMIKNIGRGFPTVVSSTSKETEALYSLRDPIEVMSFLICLAKWEKDCTLRGG
;
A
#
# COMPACT_ATOMS: atom_id res chain seq x y z
N MET A 1 3.04 0.70 -2.76
CA MET A 1 3.65 0.17 -4.01
C MET A 1 5.16 0.15 -3.93
N ASP A 2 5.77 0.97 -3.08
CA ASP A 2 7.21 0.93 -2.82
C ASP A 2 7.48 0.57 -1.36
N ILE A 3 8.62 -0.07 -1.13
CA ILE A 3 9.19 -0.27 0.20
C ILE A 3 10.67 0.04 0.11
N SER A 4 11.13 0.89 1.02
CA SER A 4 12.52 1.23 1.20
C SER A 4 13.03 0.51 2.43
N THR A 5 14.09 -0.29 2.29
CA THR A 5 14.73 -1.00 3.41
C THR A 5 16.23 -0.71 3.44
N PRO A 6 16.87 -0.75 4.63
CA PRO A 6 18.32 -0.82 4.73
C PRO A 6 18.87 -1.99 3.91
N SER A 7 20.09 -1.88 3.39
CA SER A 7 20.75 -2.90 2.56
C SER A 7 21.08 -4.24 3.27
N VAL A 8 20.59 -4.45 4.49
CA VAL A 8 21.05 -5.53 5.37
C VAL A 8 20.30 -6.83 5.08
N SER A 9 20.89 -7.65 4.21
CA SER A 9 20.50 -9.01 3.79
C SER A 9 19.63 -9.10 2.53
N LEU A 10 20.32 -9.41 1.42
CA LEU A 10 19.85 -9.55 0.03
C LEU A 10 19.16 -10.91 -0.28
N TYR A 11 18.49 -11.54 0.69
CA TYR A 11 18.02 -12.92 0.49
C TYR A 11 16.68 -13.06 -0.25
N TYR A 12 15.87 -12.00 -0.35
CA TYR A 12 14.54 -12.08 -0.97
C TYR A 12 14.29 -10.96 -1.99
N GLY A 13 14.29 -11.34 -3.27
CA GLY A 13 13.82 -10.49 -4.36
C GLY A 13 14.54 -10.78 -5.68
N ASN A 14 13.76 -11.02 -6.73
CA ASN A 14 14.28 -10.97 -8.09
C ASN A 14 14.90 -9.58 -8.28
N HIS A 15 16.22 -9.49 -8.51
CA HIS A 15 16.99 -8.23 -8.58
C HIS A 15 16.48 -7.22 -9.63
N LYS A 16 15.44 -7.58 -10.41
CA LYS A 16 14.89 -6.79 -11.52
C LYS A 16 14.23 -5.46 -11.11
N HIS A 17 13.78 -5.31 -9.85
CA HIS A 17 13.09 -4.08 -9.40
C HIS A 17 13.71 -3.45 -8.15
N GLN A 18 14.97 -3.79 -7.87
CA GLN A 18 15.74 -3.19 -6.77
C GLN A 18 16.53 -2.00 -7.31
N ALA A 19 16.31 -0.82 -6.73
CA ALA A 19 17.12 0.37 -6.97
C ALA A 19 17.87 0.75 -5.70
N GLY A 20 19.20 0.83 -5.78
CA GLY A 20 20.02 1.36 -4.69
C GLY A 20 19.80 2.87 -4.53
N THR A 21 19.58 3.33 -3.31
CA THR A 21 19.50 4.75 -2.96
C THR A 21 20.29 5.01 -1.68
N ILE A 22 20.74 6.24 -1.49
CA ILE A 22 21.43 6.66 -0.27
C ILE A 22 20.45 7.48 0.56
N ASP A 23 20.31 7.16 1.85
CA ASP A 23 19.49 7.97 2.77
C ASP A 23 20.16 9.33 3.08
N GLU A 24 19.45 10.23 3.76
CA GLU A 24 19.98 11.54 4.16
C GLU A 24 21.20 11.46 5.09
N LYS A 25 21.49 10.28 5.64
CA LYS A 25 22.61 10.00 6.55
C LYS A 25 23.76 9.27 5.86
N GLY A 26 23.67 9.00 4.56
CA GLY A 26 24.72 8.32 3.80
C GLY A 26 24.65 6.79 3.80
N ASN A 27 23.56 6.17 4.28
CA ASN A 27 23.42 4.72 4.32
C ASN A 27 22.83 4.17 3.01
N ASP A 28 23.34 3.02 2.59
CA ASP A 28 22.81 2.28 1.44
C ASP A 28 21.42 1.69 1.76
N MET A 29 20.42 2.13 1.01
CA MET A 29 19.06 1.61 0.98
C MET A 29 18.79 0.86 -0.32
N VAL A 30 17.91 -0.13 -0.26
CA VAL A 30 17.37 -0.83 -1.43
C VAL A 30 15.88 -0.55 -1.51
N ASN A 31 15.46 0.08 -2.59
CA ASN A 31 14.04 0.28 -2.89
C ASN A 31 13.56 -0.86 -3.77
N PHE A 32 12.49 -1.54 -3.34
CA PHE A 32 11.76 -2.45 -4.23
C PHE A 32 10.60 -1.69 -4.85
N CYS A 33 10.74 -1.37 -6.15
CA CYS A 33 9.81 -0.54 -6.91
C CYS A 33 9.28 -1.31 -8.14
N PRO A 34 8.44 -2.35 -7.94
CA PRO A 34 7.91 -3.15 -9.05
C PRO A 34 7.05 -2.32 -10.01
N ALA A 35 6.52 -1.18 -9.54
CA ALA A 35 5.74 -0.27 -10.36
C ALA A 35 6.59 0.62 -11.30
N GLN A 36 7.92 0.63 -11.15
CA GLN A 36 8.82 1.47 -11.94
C GLN A 36 8.80 1.09 -13.43
N ASP A 37 8.70 -0.21 -13.73
CA ASP A 37 8.58 -0.76 -15.08
C ASP A 37 7.35 -0.23 -15.84
N PHE A 38 6.35 0.27 -15.11
CA PHE A 38 5.10 0.77 -15.66
C PHE A 38 5.13 2.27 -15.93
N LEU A 39 6.13 3.02 -15.46
CA LEU A 39 6.19 4.49 -15.59
C LEU A 39 6.01 4.99 -17.04
N PRO A 40 6.67 4.41 -18.07
CA PRO A 40 6.46 4.86 -19.44
C PRO A 40 5.01 4.66 -19.93
N ARG A 41 4.38 3.56 -19.50
CA ARG A 41 2.98 3.27 -19.80
C ARG A 41 2.03 4.17 -19.03
N ILE A 42 2.30 4.43 -17.74
CA ILE A 42 1.55 5.38 -16.92
C ILE A 42 1.56 6.75 -17.59
N GLN A 43 2.70 7.22 -18.08
CA GLN A 43 2.76 8.51 -18.75
C GLN A 43 1.97 8.55 -20.06
N THR A 44 1.94 7.43 -20.81
CA THR A 44 1.10 7.28 -22.00
C THR A 44 -0.39 7.32 -21.65
N ILE A 45 -0.79 6.58 -20.61
CA ILE A 45 -2.17 6.54 -20.11
C ILE A 45 -2.57 7.93 -19.61
N LYS A 46 -1.70 8.65 -18.90
CA LYS A 46 -1.96 10.00 -18.40
C LYS A 46 -2.36 10.95 -19.52
N VAL A 47 -1.57 11.00 -20.60
CA VAL A 47 -1.87 11.85 -21.76
C VAL A 47 -3.23 11.48 -22.38
N MET A 48 -3.51 10.19 -22.51
CA MET A 48 -4.79 9.70 -23.01
C MET A 48 -5.97 10.08 -22.10
N LEU A 49 -5.84 9.95 -20.78
CA LEU A 49 -6.88 10.34 -19.82
C LEU A 49 -7.09 11.87 -19.80
N GLN A 50 -6.02 12.65 -19.95
CA GLN A 50 -6.10 14.11 -20.07
C GLN A 50 -6.90 14.52 -21.31
N GLU A 51 -6.69 13.82 -22.43
CA GLU A 51 -7.46 14.06 -23.65
C GLU A 51 -8.95 13.71 -23.49
N ILE A 52 -9.26 12.58 -22.84
CA ILE A 52 -10.65 12.16 -22.54
C ILE A 52 -11.35 13.18 -21.65
N THR A 53 -10.68 13.64 -20.59
CA THR A 53 -11.25 14.55 -19.59
C THR A 53 -11.38 15.99 -20.10
N ARG A 54 -10.59 16.41 -21.10
CA ARG A 54 -10.63 17.78 -21.65
C ARG A 54 -12.03 18.22 -22.12
N GLY A 55 -12.84 17.29 -22.61
CA GLY A 55 -14.19 17.56 -23.10
C GLY A 55 -15.27 17.64 -22.00
N ILE A 56 -14.93 17.34 -20.74
CA ILE A 56 -15.89 17.19 -19.65
C ILE A 56 -15.56 18.18 -18.54
N LYS A 57 -16.37 19.24 -18.45
CA LYS A 57 -16.15 20.31 -17.47
C LYS A 57 -16.26 19.76 -16.04
N GLY A 58 -15.21 19.97 -15.25
CA GLY A 58 -15.13 19.51 -13.86
C GLY A 58 -14.45 18.16 -13.66
N ALA A 59 -14.12 17.44 -14.75
CA ALA A 59 -13.27 16.26 -14.68
C ALA A 59 -11.79 16.65 -14.59
N MET A 60 -11.00 15.89 -13.84
CA MET A 60 -9.56 16.14 -13.67
C MET A 60 -8.77 14.83 -13.57
N VAL A 61 -7.55 14.83 -14.13
CA VAL A 61 -6.58 13.74 -13.94
C VAL A 61 -5.50 14.18 -12.95
N GLU A 62 -5.36 13.43 -11.87
CA GLU A 62 -4.27 13.54 -10.90
C GLU A 62 -3.24 12.45 -11.14
N ASP A 63 -1.96 12.80 -11.00
CA ASP A 63 -0.82 11.89 -11.17
C ASP A 63 -0.10 11.69 -9.84
N ASN A 64 -0.28 10.48 -9.28
CA ASN A 64 0.33 10.04 -8.03
C ASN A 64 1.54 9.13 -8.28
N LYS A 65 2.29 9.36 -9.37
CA LYS A 65 3.50 8.64 -9.82
C LYS A 65 3.24 7.20 -10.30
N PHE A 66 2.61 6.37 -9.47
CA PHE A 66 2.28 4.97 -9.79
C PHE A 66 0.77 4.71 -9.91
N CYS A 67 -0.04 5.75 -9.71
CA CYS A 67 -1.49 5.71 -9.81
C CYS A 67 -1.95 6.97 -10.52
N LEU A 68 -2.91 6.83 -11.43
CA LEU A 68 -3.61 7.96 -12.03
C LEU A 68 -5.03 7.98 -11.49
N SER A 69 -5.51 9.14 -11.08
CA SER A 69 -6.86 9.28 -10.53
C SER A 69 -7.67 10.22 -11.43
N VAL A 70 -8.79 9.72 -11.94
CA VAL A 70 -9.77 10.53 -12.69
C VAL A 70 -10.86 10.96 -11.73
N HIS A 71 -10.81 12.21 -11.32
CA HIS A 71 -11.78 12.83 -10.41
C HIS A 71 -12.96 13.37 -11.20
N PHE A 72 -14.17 13.12 -10.70
CA PHE A 72 -15.41 13.62 -11.30
C PHE A 72 -16.38 14.25 -10.30
N ARG A 73 -15.93 14.52 -9.08
CA ARG A 73 -16.71 15.24 -8.04
C ARG A 73 -17.25 16.59 -8.52
N CYS A 74 -16.51 17.30 -9.38
CA CYS A 74 -16.90 18.63 -9.86
C CYS A 74 -17.66 18.60 -11.19
N VAL A 75 -18.03 17.42 -11.68
CA VAL A 75 -18.88 17.27 -12.87
C VAL A 75 -20.33 17.39 -12.41
N ASN A 76 -21.00 18.48 -12.80
CA ASN A 76 -22.34 18.81 -12.31
C ASN A 76 -23.47 18.01 -12.97
N ASP A 77 -23.17 17.27 -14.03
CA ASP A 77 -24.14 16.55 -14.85
C ASP A 77 -23.87 15.04 -14.80
N GLU A 78 -24.86 14.27 -14.33
CA GLU A 78 -24.74 12.82 -14.14
C GLU A 78 -24.54 12.07 -15.46
N ASP A 79 -25.15 12.53 -16.56
CA ASP A 79 -24.96 11.93 -17.88
C ASP A 79 -23.49 12.07 -18.32
N ASN A 80 -22.88 13.22 -18.06
CA ASN A 80 -21.46 13.45 -18.31
C ASN A 80 -20.55 12.58 -17.43
N VAL A 81 -20.95 12.25 -16.20
CA VAL A 81 -20.21 11.29 -15.35
C VAL A 81 -20.27 9.89 -15.96
N GLY A 82 -21.44 9.43 -16.41
CA GLY A 82 -21.60 8.15 -17.09
C GLY A 82 -20.74 8.05 -18.35
N VAL A 83 -20.79 9.08 -19.20
CA VAL A 83 -19.98 9.18 -20.42
C VAL A 83 -18.48 9.19 -20.12
N LEU A 84 -18.05 9.89 -19.06
CA LEU A 84 -16.66 9.90 -18.64
C LEU A 84 -16.19 8.51 -18.24
N LYS A 85 -16.95 7.83 -17.36
CA LYS A 85 -16.61 6.48 -16.89
C LYS A 85 -16.48 5.50 -18.05
N GLU A 86 -17.46 5.48 -18.95
CA GLU A 86 -17.45 4.59 -20.11
C GLU A 86 -16.25 4.84 -21.04
N LYS A 87 -15.89 6.11 -21.27
CA LYS A 87 -14.71 6.47 -22.08
C LYS A 87 -13.42 5.99 -21.43
N VAL A 88 -13.27 6.20 -20.12
CA VAL A 88 -12.09 5.74 -19.37
C VAL A 88 -12.00 4.21 -19.39
N GLU A 89 -13.08 3.51 -19.06
CA GLU A 89 -13.13 2.04 -19.09
C GLU A 89 -12.79 1.49 -20.48
N SER A 90 -13.38 2.07 -21.52
CA SER A 90 -13.15 1.63 -22.90
C SER A 90 -11.72 1.85 -23.35
N ALA A 91 -11.10 2.98 -23.00
CA ALA A 91 -9.70 3.24 -23.31
C ALA A 91 -8.76 2.26 -22.56
N MET A 92 -9.10 1.95 -21.31
CA MET A 92 -8.31 1.06 -20.46
C MET A 92 -8.40 -0.43 -20.85
N LYS A 93 -9.39 -0.86 -21.65
CA LYS A 93 -9.46 -2.25 -22.17
C LYS A 93 -8.20 -2.71 -22.90
N SER A 94 -7.46 -1.78 -23.50
CA SER A 94 -6.20 -2.06 -24.20
C SER A 94 -5.01 -2.29 -23.26
N TYR A 95 -5.12 -1.91 -21.98
CA TYR A 95 -4.08 -1.98 -20.96
C TYR A 95 -4.39 -3.06 -19.92
N LYS A 96 -4.23 -4.33 -20.32
CA LYS A 96 -4.53 -5.51 -19.47
C LYS A 96 -3.66 -5.62 -18.20
N ASP A 97 -2.53 -4.91 -18.21
CA ASP A 97 -1.58 -4.80 -17.12
C ASP A 97 -1.92 -3.68 -16.14
N PHE A 98 -3.08 -3.03 -16.31
CA PHE A 98 -3.65 -2.06 -15.39
C PHE A 98 -5.05 -2.50 -14.95
N ARG A 99 -5.47 -2.00 -13.79
CA ARG A 99 -6.83 -2.17 -13.26
C ARG A 99 -7.42 -0.82 -12.88
N ILE A 100 -8.74 -0.74 -12.98
CA ILE A 100 -9.52 0.39 -12.48
C ILE A 100 -10.13 -0.02 -11.14
N SER A 101 -10.00 0.83 -10.13
CA SER A 101 -10.79 0.77 -8.89
C SER A 101 -11.65 2.02 -8.76
N GLU A 102 -12.90 1.86 -8.32
CA GLU A 102 -13.78 2.99 -8.05
C GLU A 102 -13.64 3.42 -6.58
N GLY A 103 -13.39 4.71 -6.38
CA GLY A 103 -13.48 5.38 -5.09
C GLY A 103 -14.67 6.34 -5.06
N LYS A 104 -14.80 7.10 -3.97
CA LYS A 104 -15.83 8.14 -3.85
C LYS A 104 -15.56 9.27 -4.85
N GLU A 105 -16.32 9.27 -5.93
CA GLU A 105 -16.26 10.25 -7.03
C GLU A 105 -14.91 10.30 -7.77
N VAL A 106 -14.24 9.14 -7.85
CA VAL A 106 -12.95 8.98 -8.50
C VAL A 106 -12.80 7.58 -9.12
N MET A 107 -12.15 7.49 -10.28
CA MET A 107 -11.64 6.23 -10.83
C MET A 107 -10.13 6.21 -10.69
N GLU A 108 -9.59 5.17 -10.07
CA GLU A 108 -8.16 5.01 -9.86
C GLU A 108 -7.61 3.95 -10.81
N ILE A 109 -6.63 4.34 -11.62
CA ILE A 109 -5.94 3.50 -12.57
C ILE A 109 -4.58 3.14 -12.00
N ARG A 110 -4.35 1.85 -11.76
CA ARG A 110 -3.15 1.34 -11.11
C ARG A 110 -2.59 0.15 -11.89
N PRO A 111 -1.26 -0.01 -11.98
CA PRO A 111 -0.65 -1.23 -12.48
C PRO A 111 -1.20 -2.47 -11.74
N ASN A 112 -1.47 -3.52 -12.49
CA ASN A 112 -1.87 -4.81 -11.95
C ASN A 112 -0.63 -5.60 -11.54
N ILE A 113 -0.07 -5.22 -10.39
CA ILE A 113 1.12 -5.86 -9.81
C ILE A 113 0.65 -6.83 -8.73
N ASN A 114 1.22 -8.04 -8.75
CA ASN A 114 1.05 -9.00 -7.65
C ASN A 114 1.91 -8.58 -6.45
N TRP A 115 1.53 -7.47 -5.81
CA TRP A 115 2.19 -6.88 -4.66
C TRP A 115 1.16 -6.37 -3.67
N ASP A 116 0.95 -7.15 -2.61
CA ASP A 116 0.03 -6.87 -1.52
C ASP A 116 0.78 -6.47 -0.23
N LYS A 117 0.04 -6.09 0.82
CA LYS A 117 0.61 -5.67 2.10
C LYS A 117 1.32 -6.83 2.84
N GLY A 118 0.97 -8.09 2.56
CA GLY A 118 1.65 -9.27 3.09
C GLY A 118 3.02 -9.53 2.45
N LEU A 119 3.09 -9.47 1.11
CA LEU A 119 4.35 -9.52 0.37
C LEU A 119 5.26 -8.36 0.76
N ALA A 120 4.67 -7.18 0.96
CA ALA A 120 5.37 -6.02 1.46
C ALA A 120 6.00 -6.26 2.83
N LEU A 121 5.22 -6.75 3.79
CA LEU A 121 5.70 -7.09 5.12
C LEU A 121 6.80 -8.16 5.08
N ARG A 122 6.61 -9.21 4.27
CA ARG A 122 7.63 -10.26 4.08
C ARG A 122 8.94 -9.68 3.57
N TYR A 123 8.88 -8.82 2.55
CA TYR A 123 10.06 -8.16 1.99
C TYR A 123 10.77 -7.31 3.04
N LEU A 124 10.03 -6.55 3.85
CA LEU A 124 10.59 -5.75 4.92
C LEU A 124 11.32 -6.62 5.95
N LEU A 125 10.71 -7.71 6.40
CA LEU A 125 11.30 -8.63 7.38
C LEU A 125 12.56 -9.32 6.81
N GLY A 126 12.50 -9.80 5.56
CA GLY A 126 13.64 -10.43 4.91
C GLY A 126 14.82 -9.47 4.70
N SER A 127 14.53 -8.23 4.27
CA SER A 127 15.54 -7.20 4.01
C SER A 127 16.13 -6.57 5.28
N LEU A 128 15.63 -6.94 6.45
CA LEU A 128 16.22 -6.60 7.74
C LEU A 128 16.91 -7.82 8.38
N GLY A 129 16.93 -8.97 7.70
CA GLY A 129 17.44 -10.23 8.25
C GLY A 129 16.56 -10.84 9.33
N PHE A 130 15.31 -10.38 9.46
CA PHE A 130 14.42 -10.76 10.56
C PHE A 130 13.37 -11.81 10.22
N GLU A 131 13.24 -12.25 8.96
CA GLU A 131 12.21 -13.21 8.53
C GLU A 131 12.13 -14.44 9.47
N ASN A 132 13.29 -15.01 9.82
CA ASN A 132 13.40 -16.18 10.71
C ASN A 132 13.94 -15.86 12.12
N SER A 133 14.19 -14.59 12.46
CA SER A 133 14.80 -14.22 13.75
C SER A 133 13.76 -14.16 14.86
N SER A 134 13.88 -14.97 15.91
CA SER A 134 13.01 -14.92 17.10
C SER A 134 13.20 -13.66 17.96
N GLU A 135 14.14 -12.77 17.62
CA GLU A 135 14.48 -11.58 18.40
C GLU A 135 13.50 -10.42 18.18
N ILE A 136 12.71 -10.47 17.10
CA ILE A 136 11.70 -9.45 16.81
C ILE A 136 10.28 -9.99 17.02
N LEU A 137 9.34 -9.08 17.21
CA LEU A 137 7.93 -9.39 17.34
C LEU A 137 7.13 -8.52 16.37
N PRO A 138 6.68 -9.06 15.21
CA PRO A 138 5.89 -8.29 14.26
C PRO A 138 4.53 -7.92 14.86
N ILE A 139 4.20 -6.63 14.88
CA ILE A 139 2.87 -6.13 15.21
C ILE A 139 2.36 -5.39 13.98
N TYR A 140 1.22 -5.83 13.44
CA TYR A 140 0.57 -5.18 12.31
C TYR A 140 -0.85 -4.81 12.70
N ILE A 141 -1.20 -3.54 12.51
CA ILE A 141 -2.49 -2.97 12.86
C ILE A 141 -3.09 -2.37 11.59
N GLY A 142 -4.30 -2.79 11.22
CA GLY A 142 -4.96 -2.34 9.99
C GLY A 142 -6.49 -2.40 10.09
N ASP A 143 -7.19 -1.59 9.29
CA ASP A 143 -8.65 -1.43 9.33
C ASP A 143 -9.34 -1.89 8.04
N ASP A 144 -8.58 -1.99 6.95
CA ASP A 144 -9.07 -2.17 5.60
C ASP A 144 -8.97 -3.63 5.12
N LYS A 145 -9.64 -3.93 4.00
CA LYS A 145 -9.64 -5.29 3.42
C LYS A 145 -8.26 -5.71 2.89
N THR A 146 -7.40 -4.76 2.53
CA THR A 146 -6.05 -5.04 2.00
C THR A 146 -5.05 -5.38 3.11
N ASP A 147 -5.36 -5.06 4.37
CA ASP A 147 -4.60 -5.47 5.54
C ASP A 147 -4.70 -6.97 5.83
N GLU A 148 -5.74 -7.64 5.32
CA GLU A 148 -5.93 -9.08 5.46
C GLU A 148 -4.73 -9.88 4.91
N ASP A 149 -4.10 -9.41 3.83
CA ASP A 149 -2.91 -10.06 3.27
C ASP A 149 -1.72 -9.98 4.25
N ALA A 150 -1.60 -8.87 4.99
CA ALA A 150 -0.59 -8.72 6.03
C ALA A 150 -0.91 -9.58 7.27
N PHE A 151 -2.18 -9.67 7.67
CA PHE A 151 -2.60 -10.53 8.77
C PHE A 151 -2.31 -12.00 8.49
N LYS A 152 -2.65 -12.49 7.30
CA LYS A 152 -2.32 -13.84 6.83
C LYS A 152 -0.82 -14.08 6.85
N MET A 153 -0.02 -13.11 6.40
CA MET A 153 1.44 -13.24 6.41
C MET A 153 1.96 -13.42 7.85
N ILE A 154 1.54 -12.59 8.81
CA ILE A 154 1.97 -12.74 10.22
C ILE A 154 1.52 -14.08 10.82
N LYS A 155 0.26 -14.48 10.57
CA LYS A 155 -0.22 -15.80 10.99
C LYS A 155 0.65 -16.93 10.43
N ASN A 156 1.03 -16.86 9.17
CA ASN A 156 1.87 -17.86 8.51
C ASN A 156 3.31 -17.90 9.05
N ILE A 157 3.87 -16.77 9.49
CA ILE A 157 5.16 -16.73 10.19
C ILE A 157 5.04 -17.43 11.56
N GLY A 158 3.83 -17.52 12.13
CA GLY A 158 3.55 -18.21 13.38
C GLY A 158 3.95 -17.42 14.63
N ARG A 159 4.29 -16.14 14.48
CA ARG A 159 4.62 -15.23 15.59
C ARG A 159 4.24 -13.80 15.24
N GLY A 160 3.85 -13.03 16.26
CA GLY A 160 3.42 -11.65 16.12
C GLY A 160 1.94 -11.44 16.39
N PHE A 161 1.51 -10.20 16.25
CA PHE A 161 0.18 -9.72 16.64
C PHE A 161 -0.50 -9.03 15.46
N PRO A 162 -1.16 -9.79 14.56
CA PRO A 162 -2.01 -9.20 13.53
C PRO A 162 -3.31 -8.73 14.18
N THR A 163 -3.58 -7.43 14.08
CA THR A 163 -4.65 -6.74 14.81
C THR A 163 -5.54 -5.96 13.86
N VAL A 164 -6.84 -6.26 13.84
CA VAL A 164 -7.83 -5.50 13.05
C VAL A 164 -8.35 -4.29 13.84
N VAL A 165 -8.59 -3.18 13.17
CA VAL A 165 -9.28 -2.02 13.74
C VAL A 165 -10.71 -1.98 13.20
N SER A 166 -11.69 -2.19 14.07
CA SER A 166 -13.10 -2.20 13.68
C SER A 166 -14.04 -2.00 14.87
N SER A 167 -15.02 -1.12 14.69
CA SER A 167 -16.09 -0.91 15.68
C SER A 167 -17.16 -2.00 15.63
N THR A 168 -17.16 -2.83 14.60
CA THR A 168 -18.10 -3.95 14.40
C THR A 168 -17.35 -5.26 14.16
N SER A 169 -18.04 -6.38 14.39
CA SER A 169 -17.50 -7.70 14.05
C SER A 169 -17.25 -7.80 12.54
N LYS A 170 -16.07 -8.27 12.16
CA LYS A 170 -15.65 -8.52 10.77
C LYS A 170 -15.07 -9.92 10.69
N GLU A 171 -15.34 -10.62 9.58
CA GLU A 171 -14.55 -11.79 9.21
C GLU A 171 -13.14 -11.30 8.86
N THR A 172 -12.12 -11.82 9.54
CA THR A 172 -10.75 -11.33 9.46
C THR A 172 -9.74 -12.42 9.80
N GLU A 173 -8.56 -12.28 9.23
CA GLU A 173 -7.38 -13.05 9.55
C GLU A 173 -6.56 -12.44 10.69
N ALA A 174 -6.99 -11.34 11.29
CA ALA A 174 -6.41 -10.86 12.52
C ALA A 174 -6.65 -11.85 13.69
N LEU A 175 -5.75 -11.84 14.67
CA LEU A 175 -5.90 -12.59 15.93
C LEU A 175 -6.44 -11.71 17.06
N TYR A 176 -6.28 -10.39 16.92
CA TYR A 176 -6.68 -9.39 17.90
C TYR A 176 -7.50 -8.31 17.21
N SER A 177 -8.25 -7.55 18.02
CA SER A 177 -9.00 -6.41 17.53
C SER A 177 -8.87 -5.20 18.45
N LEU A 178 -8.91 -4.03 17.84
CA LEU A 178 -9.07 -2.73 18.48
C LEU A 178 -10.31 -2.06 17.88
N ARG A 179 -11.04 -1.29 18.68
CA ARG A 179 -12.33 -0.74 18.27
C ARG A 179 -12.20 0.39 17.25
N ASP A 180 -11.24 1.27 17.46
CA ASP A 180 -11.11 2.52 16.73
C ASP A 180 -9.67 3.10 16.87
N PRO A 181 -9.34 4.20 16.16
CA PRO A 181 -8.02 4.82 16.24
C PRO A 181 -7.62 5.32 17.64
N ILE A 182 -8.57 5.58 18.55
CA ILE A 182 -8.27 6.01 19.92
C ILE A 182 -7.73 4.83 20.74
N GLU A 183 -8.30 3.65 20.55
CA GLU A 183 -7.77 2.41 21.13
C GLU A 183 -6.39 2.06 20.56
N VAL A 184 -6.17 2.29 19.26
CA VAL A 184 -4.82 2.15 18.65
C VAL A 184 -3.82 3.05 19.33
N MET A 185 -4.14 4.32 19.54
CA MET A 185 -3.25 5.25 20.23
C MET A 185 -2.97 4.79 21.67
N SER A 186 -4.00 4.35 22.40
CA SER A 186 -3.87 3.87 23.77
C SER A 186 -2.98 2.62 23.85
N PHE A 187 -3.16 1.69 22.92
CA PHE A 187 -2.32 0.50 22.76
C PHE A 187 -0.85 0.87 22.53
N LEU A 188 -0.56 1.77 21.60
CA LEU A 188 0.80 2.21 21.27
C LEU A 188 1.47 2.93 22.45
N ILE A 189 0.73 3.76 23.20
CA ILE A 189 1.23 4.43 24.41
C ILE A 189 1.59 3.40 25.48
N CYS A 190 0.74 2.39 25.68
CA CYS A 190 1.02 1.31 26.64
C CYS A 190 2.26 0.51 26.24
N LEU A 191 2.39 0.18 24.94
CA LEU A 191 3.56 -0.53 24.41
C LEU A 191 4.86 0.25 24.63
N ALA A 192 4.85 1.56 24.34
CA ALA A 192 6.02 2.43 24.53
C ALA A 192 6.39 2.63 26.00
N LYS A 193 5.42 2.58 26.93
CA LYS A 193 5.69 2.63 28.38
C LYS A 193 6.24 1.32 28.90
N TRP A 194 5.71 0.19 28.42
CA TRP A 194 6.15 -1.14 28.81
C TRP A 194 7.66 -1.33 28.59
N GLU A 195 8.18 -0.86 27.45
CA GLU A 195 9.62 -0.88 27.17
C GLU A 195 10.43 -0.18 28.28
N LYS A 196 10.01 1.02 28.70
CA LYS A 196 10.71 1.82 29.72
C LYS A 196 10.74 1.13 31.08
N ASP A 197 9.62 0.54 31.48
CA ASP A 197 9.49 -0.15 32.77
C ASP A 197 10.28 -1.47 32.81
N CYS A 198 10.45 -2.14 31.66
CA CYS A 198 11.30 -3.34 31.55
C CYS A 198 12.79 -2.99 31.63
N THR A 199 13.25 -1.91 31.01
CA THR A 199 14.65 -1.44 31.15
C THR A 199 15.01 -1.01 32.57
N LEU A 200 14.05 -0.50 33.36
CA LEU A 200 14.27 -0.06 34.74
C LEU A 200 14.29 -1.22 35.76
N ARG A 201 13.82 -2.42 35.38
CA ARG A 201 13.79 -3.61 36.26
C ARG A 201 14.91 -4.62 35.96
N GLY A 202 15.73 -4.37 34.94
CA GLY A 202 16.82 -5.26 34.49
C GLY A 202 18.24 -4.76 34.80
N GLY A 203 18.40 -3.77 35.69
CA GLY A 203 19.70 -3.25 36.13
C GLY A 203 20.11 -3.75 37.51
#